data_AF-A0A1N7MZY7-F1
#
_entry.id   AF-A0A1N7MZY7-F1
#
_cell.length_a   1.000
_cell.length_b   1.000
_cell.length_c   1.000
_cell.angle_alpha   90.00
_cell.angle_beta   90.00
_cell.angle_gamma   90.00
#
_symmetry.space_group_name_H-M   'P 1'
#
loop_
_entity.id
_entity.type
_entity.pdbx_description
1 polymer ?
#
loop_
_entity_poly.entity_id
_entity_poly.type
_entity_poly.pdbx_seq_one_letter_code
_entity_poly.pdbx_strand_id
1 'polypeptide(L)'
;MTSHDYLKDLKRIAKDSARASGTELHKVQKRAAQAIGFAHWHALASQAKRGWQPTADDIAKVAEILRGEESYPDEGFIGPHPYKLDDVLRDTRMRGRGWCIYIGEAPSSEPQLLITDRRFKNNPIQDPEFVAKALPIAQWKARQVRAEIARDWPRNSTKPDAEGRAMHPLNHVRSDKWYCMHCDGEFSGTEMAQNLWHCPSCGATPLDMLSEPFSVSERPETENTSA
;
A
#
# COMPACT_ATOMS: atom_id res chain seq x y z
N MET A 1 29.12 -23.60 1.66
CA MET A 1 28.79 -22.21 1.27
C MET A 1 27.69 -22.26 0.22
N THR A 2 26.47 -21.88 0.58
CA THR A 2 25.37 -21.72 -0.37
C THR A 2 25.67 -20.53 -1.28
N SER A 3 25.75 -20.76 -2.59
CA SER A 3 25.86 -19.69 -3.58
C SER A 3 24.66 -18.75 -3.42
N HIS A 4 24.89 -17.51 -3.02
CA HIS A 4 23.83 -16.53 -2.90
C HIS A 4 23.33 -16.14 -4.29
N ASP A 5 22.03 -16.27 -4.52
CA ASP A 5 21.40 -16.11 -5.84
C ASP A 5 20.90 -14.67 -6.00
N TYR A 6 21.83 -13.75 -6.28
CA TYR A 6 21.53 -12.33 -6.46
C TYR A 6 20.47 -12.11 -7.57
N LEU A 7 20.39 -12.98 -8.57
CA LEU A 7 19.37 -12.88 -9.62
C LEU A 7 17.95 -13.13 -9.09
N LYS A 8 17.79 -14.06 -8.12
CA LYS A 8 16.53 -14.23 -7.39
C LYS A 8 16.18 -13.00 -6.56
N ASP A 9 17.15 -12.38 -5.91
CA ASP A 9 16.94 -11.19 -5.11
C ASP A 9 16.49 -10.00 -5.99
N LEU A 10 17.13 -9.81 -7.15
CA LEU A 10 16.72 -8.82 -8.15
C LEU A 10 15.26 -9.04 -8.60
N LYS A 11 14.88 -10.30 -8.88
CA LYS A 11 13.50 -10.67 -9.25
C LYS A 11 12.52 -10.40 -8.12
N ARG A 12 12.90 -10.68 -6.87
CA ARG A 12 12.07 -10.45 -5.69
C ARG A 12 11.80 -8.95 -5.52
N ILE A 13 12.85 -8.13 -5.53
CA ILE A 13 12.75 -6.67 -5.39
C ILE A 13 11.86 -6.06 -6.48
N ALA A 14 12.03 -6.46 -7.75
CA ALA A 14 11.17 -5.98 -8.82
C ALA A 14 9.70 -6.40 -8.65
N LYS A 15 9.43 -7.61 -8.15
CA LYS A 15 8.06 -8.06 -7.86
C LYS A 15 7.44 -7.32 -6.68
N ASP A 16 8.20 -7.12 -5.62
CA ASP A 16 7.74 -6.42 -4.43
C ASP A 16 7.44 -4.95 -4.75
N SER A 17 8.30 -4.27 -5.53
CA SER A 17 8.05 -2.91 -6.01
C SER A 17 6.83 -2.82 -6.94
N ALA A 18 6.61 -3.79 -7.82
CA ALA A 18 5.42 -3.84 -8.68
C ALA A 18 4.13 -3.98 -7.87
N ARG A 19 4.14 -4.84 -6.84
CA ARG A 19 3.00 -4.99 -5.91
C ARG A 19 2.77 -3.71 -5.11
N ALA A 20 3.84 -3.13 -4.57
CA ALA A 20 3.80 -1.93 -3.75
C ALA A 20 3.22 -0.71 -4.48
N SER A 21 3.61 -0.55 -5.74
CA SER A 21 3.23 0.61 -6.54
C SER A 21 1.96 0.39 -7.38
N GLY A 22 1.40 -0.82 -7.39
CA GLY A 22 0.35 -1.21 -8.35
C GLY A 22 0.82 -1.16 -9.82
N THR A 23 2.12 -0.98 -10.08
CA THR A 23 2.65 -0.87 -11.43
C THR A 23 2.85 -2.25 -12.06
N GLU A 24 2.52 -2.37 -13.34
CA GLU A 24 2.73 -3.60 -14.11
C GLU A 24 4.20 -4.09 -14.03
N LEU A 25 4.39 -5.37 -13.69
CA LEU A 25 5.69 -5.97 -13.42
C LEU A 25 6.71 -5.74 -14.55
N HIS A 26 6.28 -5.79 -15.81
CA HIS A 26 7.17 -5.60 -16.95
C HIS A 26 7.75 -4.17 -17.00
N LYS A 27 7.00 -3.15 -16.54
CA LYS A 27 7.48 -1.76 -16.43
C LYS A 27 8.51 -1.63 -15.31
N VAL A 28 8.26 -2.26 -14.17
CA VAL A 28 9.21 -2.28 -13.04
C VAL A 28 10.48 -3.03 -13.40
N GLN A 29 10.37 -4.19 -14.04
CA GLN A 29 11.52 -4.96 -14.53
C GLN A 29 12.33 -4.21 -15.59
N LYS A 30 11.68 -3.42 -16.45
CA LYS A 30 12.40 -2.54 -17.39
C LYS A 30 13.26 -1.51 -16.65
N ARG A 31 12.70 -0.82 -15.65
CA ARG A 31 13.45 0.13 -14.80
C ARG A 31 14.59 -0.54 -14.05
N ALA A 32 14.35 -1.72 -13.47
CA ALA A 32 15.37 -2.49 -12.78
C ALA A 32 16.54 -2.85 -13.71
N ALA A 33 16.24 -3.34 -14.91
CA ALA A 33 17.26 -3.67 -15.91
C ALA A 33 18.07 -2.43 -16.34
N GLN A 34 17.39 -1.30 -16.55
CA GLN A 34 18.03 -0.04 -16.94
C GLN A 34 18.96 0.52 -15.85
N ALA A 35 18.62 0.34 -14.57
CA ALA A 35 19.44 0.80 -13.44
C ALA A 35 20.87 0.21 -13.44
N ILE A 36 21.00 -1.01 -13.96
CA ILE A 36 22.25 -1.78 -13.99
C ILE A 36 22.75 -2.00 -15.42
N GLY A 37 22.38 -1.11 -16.34
CA GLY A 37 23.00 -1.01 -17.67
C GLY A 37 22.38 -1.87 -18.77
N PHE A 38 21.22 -2.48 -18.56
CA PHE A 38 20.53 -3.29 -19.58
C PHE A 38 19.32 -2.54 -20.17
N ALA A 39 19.13 -2.63 -21.49
CA ALA A 39 18.02 -1.94 -22.18
C ALA A 39 16.63 -2.40 -21.70
N HIS A 40 16.48 -3.68 -21.37
CA HIS A 40 15.26 -4.29 -20.85
C HIS A 40 15.56 -5.62 -20.16
N TRP A 41 14.61 -6.15 -19.40
CA TRP A 41 14.75 -7.38 -18.61
C TRP A 41 15.22 -8.59 -19.43
N HIS A 42 14.74 -8.75 -20.67
CA HIS A 42 15.16 -9.86 -21.52
C HIS A 42 16.66 -9.82 -21.87
N ALA A 43 17.28 -8.64 -22.01
CA ALA A 43 18.71 -8.49 -22.28
C ALA A 43 19.54 -8.93 -21.07
N LEU A 44 19.11 -8.52 -19.87
CA LEU A 44 19.68 -8.97 -18.60
C LEU A 44 19.58 -10.49 -18.46
N ALA A 45 18.39 -11.06 -18.68
CA ALA A 45 18.17 -12.50 -18.57
C ALA A 45 19.02 -13.31 -19.57
N SER A 46 19.27 -12.76 -20.76
CA SER A 46 20.16 -13.37 -21.75
C SER A 46 21.62 -13.41 -21.27
N GLN A 47 22.11 -12.33 -20.67
CA GLN A 47 23.47 -12.31 -20.12
C GLN A 47 23.60 -13.16 -18.86
N ALA A 48 22.56 -13.25 -18.04
CA ALA A 48 22.53 -14.16 -16.89
C ALA A 48 22.70 -15.63 -17.32
N LYS A 49 22.09 -16.02 -18.44
CA LYS A 49 22.30 -17.36 -19.04
C LYS A 49 23.74 -17.58 -19.51
N ARG A 50 24.49 -16.51 -19.79
CA ARG A 50 25.90 -16.53 -20.20
C ARG A 50 26.86 -16.42 -19.01
N GLY A 51 26.36 -16.55 -17.78
CA GLY A 51 27.18 -16.56 -16.57
C GLY A 51 27.34 -15.21 -15.88
N TRP A 52 26.75 -14.13 -16.42
CA TRP A 52 26.69 -12.86 -15.70
C TRP A 52 25.83 -13.00 -14.43
N GLN A 53 26.27 -12.40 -13.33
CA GLN A 53 25.52 -12.35 -12.07
C GLN A 53 25.48 -10.91 -11.58
N PRO A 54 24.35 -10.45 -11.03
CA PRO A 54 24.31 -9.18 -10.34
C PRO A 54 25.16 -9.24 -9.07
N THR A 55 25.74 -8.10 -8.71
CA THR A 55 26.49 -7.87 -7.48
C THR A 55 25.57 -7.36 -6.36
N ALA A 56 26.06 -7.34 -5.12
CA ALA A 56 25.33 -6.71 -4.01
C ALA A 56 25.04 -5.21 -4.28
N ASP A 57 25.96 -4.51 -4.94
CA ASP A 57 25.80 -3.10 -5.32
C ASP A 57 24.72 -2.92 -6.39
N ASP A 58 24.64 -3.85 -7.35
CA ASP A 58 23.55 -3.86 -8.35
C ASP A 58 22.19 -4.02 -7.68
N ILE A 59 22.10 -4.90 -6.67
CA ILE A 59 20.87 -5.09 -5.88
C ILE A 59 20.51 -3.82 -5.12
N ALA A 60 21.47 -3.19 -4.45
CA ALA A 60 21.24 -1.94 -3.71
C ALA A 60 20.78 -0.81 -4.65
N LYS A 61 21.45 -0.63 -5.78
CA LYS A 61 21.13 0.37 -6.80
C LYS A 61 19.74 0.17 -7.39
N VAL A 62 19.37 -1.08 -7.68
CA VAL A 62 18.02 -1.41 -8.18
C VAL A 62 16.97 -1.14 -7.11
N ALA A 63 17.23 -1.54 -5.86
CA ALA A 63 16.32 -1.26 -4.75
C ALA A 63 16.10 0.26 -4.58
N GLU A 64 17.14 1.07 -4.71
CA GLU A 64 17.06 2.54 -4.67
C GLU A 64 16.24 3.10 -5.83
N ILE A 65 16.56 2.75 -7.09
CA ILE A 65 15.84 3.22 -8.28
C ILE A 65 14.35 2.83 -8.25
N LEU A 66 14.05 1.62 -7.77
CA LEU A 66 12.69 1.11 -7.70
C LEU A 66 11.91 1.64 -6.50
N ARG A 67 12.59 2.11 -5.44
CA ARG A 67 11.98 2.88 -4.35
C ARG A 67 11.46 4.22 -4.86
N GLY A 68 12.06 4.75 -5.94
CA GLY A 68 11.71 6.02 -6.58
C GLY A 68 12.55 7.18 -6.06
N GLU A 69 12.39 8.36 -6.66
CA GLU A 69 13.13 9.59 -6.29
C GLU A 69 12.73 10.13 -4.91
N GLU A 70 11.54 9.79 -4.43
CA GLU A 70 11.07 10.16 -3.11
C GLU A 70 11.36 9.03 -2.13
N SER A 71 12.51 9.08 -1.46
CA SER A 71 12.79 8.28 -0.28
C SER A 71 12.90 9.22 0.91
N TYR A 72 11.90 9.21 1.78
CA TYR A 72 11.91 10.04 3.00
C TYR A 72 12.41 9.20 4.18
N PRO A 73 13.30 9.74 5.03
CA PRO A 73 13.67 9.07 6.26
C PRO A 73 12.47 8.98 7.21
N ASP A 74 12.44 7.96 8.08
CA ASP A 74 11.38 7.86 9.10
C ASP A 74 11.42 9.02 10.11
N GLU A 75 12.53 9.74 10.21
CA GLU A 75 12.66 10.97 11.01
C GLU A 75 13.37 12.05 10.18
N GLY A 76 12.88 13.29 10.23
CA GLY A 76 13.44 14.37 9.41
C GLY A 76 12.88 15.74 9.76
N PHE A 77 13.05 16.70 8.85
CA PHE A 77 12.61 18.08 9.03
C PHE A 77 11.84 18.60 7.81
N ILE A 78 10.83 19.43 8.07
CA ILE A 78 10.20 20.31 7.08
C ILE A 78 10.45 21.74 7.57
N GLY A 79 11.42 22.41 6.95
CA GLY A 79 11.93 23.68 7.49
C GLY A 79 12.45 23.49 8.93
N PRO A 80 12.01 24.29 9.91
CA PRO A 80 12.44 24.14 11.30
C PRO A 80 11.64 23.06 12.08
N HIS A 81 10.67 22.40 11.46
CA HIS A 81 9.77 21.49 12.15
C HIS A 81 10.23 20.04 12.00
N PRO A 82 10.64 19.35 13.09
CA PRO A 82 10.93 17.94 13.02
C PRO A 82 9.66 17.12 12.81
N TYR A 83 9.79 16.01 12.10
CA TYR A 83 8.75 15.01 11.93
C TYR A 83 9.28 13.60 12.23
N LYS A 84 8.34 12.71 12.57
CA LYS A 84 8.53 11.28 12.68
C LYS A 84 7.41 10.55 11.96
N LEU A 85 7.77 9.55 11.16
CA LEU A 85 6.87 8.61 10.52
C LEU A 85 6.83 7.33 11.35
N ASP A 86 5.63 6.82 11.57
CA ASP A 86 5.38 5.49 12.11
C ASP A 86 4.06 4.96 11.57
N ASP A 87 3.77 3.69 11.83
CA ASP A 87 2.46 3.10 11.63
C ASP A 87 1.93 2.49 12.94
N VAL A 88 0.62 2.55 13.12
CA VAL A 88 -0.09 1.92 14.24
C VAL A 88 -1.24 1.13 13.68
N LEU A 89 -1.25 -0.17 13.93
CA LEU A 89 -2.25 -1.09 13.36
C LEU A 89 -2.36 -0.93 11.84
N ARG A 90 -1.22 -0.72 11.16
CA ARG A 90 -1.11 -0.48 9.71
C ARG A 90 -1.69 0.85 9.19
N ASP A 91 -2.15 1.73 10.07
CA ASP A 91 -2.43 3.12 9.70
C ASP A 91 -1.17 3.97 9.79
N THR A 92 -0.96 4.83 8.80
CA THR A 92 0.23 5.67 8.74
C THR A 92 0.04 6.93 9.55
N ARG A 93 1.07 7.31 10.31
CA ARG A 93 1.13 8.59 11.01
C ARG A 93 2.42 9.32 10.71
N MET A 94 2.29 10.61 10.43
CA MET A 94 3.38 11.55 10.42
C MET A 94 3.16 12.55 11.55
N ARG A 95 4.04 12.59 12.54
CA ARG A 95 3.86 13.38 13.76
C ARG A 95 4.99 14.38 13.93
N GLY A 96 4.64 15.55 14.44
CA GLY A 96 5.59 16.54 14.92
C GLY A 96 5.04 17.23 16.16
N ARG A 97 5.71 18.30 16.60
CA ARG A 97 5.30 19.02 17.80
C ARG A 97 3.92 19.67 17.62
N GLY A 98 2.92 19.14 18.30
CA GLY A 98 1.56 19.66 18.33
C GLY A 98 0.70 19.27 17.12
N TRP A 99 1.19 18.47 16.18
CA TRP A 99 0.42 18.04 15.00
C TRP A 99 0.64 16.57 14.63
N CYS A 100 -0.30 16.03 13.86
CA CYS A 100 -0.25 14.71 13.26
C CYS A 100 -1.00 14.70 11.93
N ILE A 101 -0.43 14.06 10.90
CA ILE A 101 -1.15 13.62 9.71
C ILE A 101 -1.41 12.13 9.90
N TYR A 102 -2.67 11.72 9.80
CA TYR A 102 -3.09 10.32 9.86
C TYR A 102 -3.64 9.89 8.49
N ILE A 103 -3.23 8.74 7.98
CA ILE A 103 -3.72 8.17 6.73
C ILE A 103 -4.08 6.72 7.01
N GLY A 104 -5.36 6.37 6.80
CA GLY A 104 -5.84 5.02 7.01
C GLY A 104 -5.29 4.02 6.01
N GLU A 105 -5.36 2.74 6.38
CA GLU A 105 -4.94 1.62 5.55
C GLU A 105 -5.52 1.68 4.12
N ALA A 106 -6.84 1.90 4.00
CA ALA A 106 -7.54 1.93 2.72
C ALA A 106 -6.95 2.96 1.75
N PRO A 107 -6.63 2.60 0.49
CA PRO A 107 -6.22 3.54 -0.55
C PRO A 107 -7.17 4.73 -0.75
N SER A 108 -8.48 4.55 -0.54
CA SER A 108 -9.50 5.59 -0.58
C SER A 108 -9.56 6.46 0.68
N SER A 109 -8.82 6.13 1.75
CA SER A 109 -8.81 6.90 3.00
C SER A 109 -8.20 8.29 2.78
N GLU A 110 -8.99 9.31 3.11
CA GLU A 110 -8.51 10.69 3.07
C GLU A 110 -7.56 10.98 4.25
N PRO A 111 -6.45 11.71 3.99
CA PRO A 111 -5.55 12.17 5.04
C PRO A 111 -6.26 13.10 6.05
N GLN A 112 -6.12 12.79 7.33
CA GLN A 112 -6.65 13.61 8.43
C GLN A 112 -5.53 14.47 9.02
N LEU A 113 -5.75 15.78 9.06
CA LEU A 113 -4.82 16.75 9.64
C LEU A 113 -5.26 17.08 11.07
N LEU A 114 -4.47 16.68 12.06
CA LEU A 114 -4.84 16.75 13.46
C LEU A 114 -3.92 17.71 14.23
N ILE A 115 -4.53 18.55 15.08
CA ILE A 115 -3.83 19.32 16.11
C ILE A 115 -3.80 18.48 17.38
N THR A 116 -2.62 18.00 17.76
CA THR A 116 -2.42 17.12 18.93
C THR A 116 -2.14 17.89 20.22
N ASP A 117 -1.71 19.15 20.12
CA ASP A 117 -1.60 20.04 21.28
C ASP A 117 -2.18 21.42 20.96
N ARG A 118 -3.38 21.69 21.49
CA ARG A 118 -4.10 22.96 21.30
C ARG A 118 -3.41 24.16 21.97
N ARG A 119 -2.44 23.93 22.87
CA ARG A 119 -1.64 25.01 23.48
C ARG A 119 -0.63 25.59 22.50
N PHE A 120 -0.31 24.86 21.43
CA PHE A 120 0.61 25.30 20.39
C PHE A 120 -0.13 26.18 19.37
N LYS A 121 -0.23 27.48 19.68
CA LYS A 121 -1.06 28.45 18.94
C LYS A 121 -0.69 28.60 17.45
N ASN A 122 0.59 28.51 17.11
CA ASN A 122 1.08 28.64 15.74
C ASN A 122 1.46 27.26 15.21
N ASN A 123 0.44 26.44 14.95
CA ASN A 123 0.67 25.08 14.54
C ASN A 123 1.00 25.01 13.05
N PRO A 124 2.14 24.40 12.63
CA PRO A 124 2.50 24.32 11.22
C PRO A 124 1.46 23.58 10.38
N ILE A 125 0.64 22.69 10.96
CA ILE A 125 -0.40 21.99 10.20
C ILE A 125 -1.54 22.91 9.72
N GLN A 126 -1.61 24.13 10.25
CA GLN A 126 -2.56 25.16 9.78
C GLN A 126 -2.00 25.98 8.61
N ASP A 127 -0.71 25.85 8.29
CA ASP A 127 -0.08 26.50 7.14
C ASP A 127 -0.22 25.60 5.89
N PRO A 128 -0.92 26.04 4.83
CA PRO A 128 -1.07 25.27 3.61
C PRO A 128 0.26 24.91 2.92
N GLU A 129 1.29 25.77 3.01
CA GLU A 129 2.60 25.48 2.40
C GLU A 129 3.32 24.35 3.14
N PHE A 130 3.18 24.31 4.46
CA PHE A 130 3.69 23.23 5.28
C PHE A 130 2.98 21.91 4.94
N VAL A 131 1.64 21.93 4.87
CA VAL A 131 0.84 20.75 4.54
C VAL A 131 1.20 20.21 3.15
N ALA A 132 1.40 21.08 2.16
CA ALA A 132 1.80 20.69 0.81
C ALA A 132 3.16 19.95 0.77
N LYS A 133 4.07 20.26 1.70
CA LYS A 133 5.35 19.55 1.85
C LYS A 133 5.23 18.27 2.69
N ALA A 134 4.39 18.28 3.72
CA ALA A 134 4.21 17.15 4.63
C ALA A 134 3.41 16.01 3.99
N LEU A 135 2.41 16.32 3.18
CA LEU A 135 1.47 15.33 2.66
C LEU A 135 2.13 14.29 1.74
N PRO A 136 3.02 14.64 0.79
CA PRO A 136 3.73 13.66 -0.02
C PRO A 136 4.57 12.69 0.83
N ILE A 137 5.15 13.16 1.94
CA ILE A 137 5.96 12.36 2.86
C ILE A 137 5.09 11.32 3.58
N ALA A 138 3.95 11.76 4.13
CA ALA A 138 2.99 10.87 4.78
C ALA A 138 2.41 9.84 3.78
N GLN A 139 2.03 10.29 2.58
CA GLN A 139 1.53 9.43 1.52
C GLN A 139 2.58 8.41 1.06
N TRP A 140 3.85 8.79 1.01
CA TRP A 140 4.94 7.88 0.72
C TRP A 140 4.99 6.72 1.73
N LYS A 141 4.93 7.02 3.02
CA LYS A 141 4.91 5.99 4.07
C LYS A 141 3.65 5.12 3.96
N ALA A 142 2.49 5.72 3.70
CA ALA A 142 1.25 4.98 3.49
C ALA A 142 1.36 3.98 2.32
N ARG A 143 2.01 4.37 1.21
CA ARG A 143 2.30 3.43 0.11
C ARG A 143 3.18 2.27 0.56
N GLN A 144 4.19 2.50 1.41
CA GLN A 144 5.02 1.41 1.94
C GLN A 144 4.21 0.46 2.83
N VAL A 145 3.40 0.98 3.75
CA VAL A 145 2.59 0.15 4.65
C VAL A 145 1.56 -0.68 3.87
N ARG A 146 0.88 -0.06 2.90
CA ARG A 146 -0.05 -0.75 1.99
C ARG A 146 0.63 -1.84 1.16
N ALA A 147 1.87 -1.59 0.74
CA ALA A 147 2.67 -2.59 0.03
C ALA A 147 3.01 -3.80 0.90
N GLU A 148 3.30 -3.59 2.18
CA GLU A 148 3.55 -4.68 3.14
C GLU A 148 2.30 -5.52 3.33
N ILE A 149 1.14 -4.90 3.53
CA ILE A 149 -0.16 -5.60 3.62
C ILE A 149 -0.40 -6.44 2.37
N ALA A 150 -0.25 -5.83 1.18
CA ALA A 150 -0.45 -6.51 -0.09
C ALA A 150 0.54 -7.68 -0.31
N ARG A 151 1.72 -7.66 0.32
CA ARG A 151 2.70 -8.77 0.27
C ARG A 151 2.29 -9.97 1.11
N ASP A 152 1.59 -9.73 2.22
CA ASP A 152 1.09 -10.78 3.11
C ASP A 152 -0.13 -11.50 2.52
N TRP A 153 -0.80 -10.87 1.55
CA TRP A 153 -1.99 -11.43 0.92
C TRP A 153 -1.70 -12.33 -0.29
N PRO A 154 -2.60 -13.28 -0.60
CA PRO A 154 -2.53 -14.04 -1.83
C PRO A 154 -2.53 -13.14 -3.08
N ARG A 155 -1.83 -13.58 -4.14
CA ARG A 155 -1.74 -12.82 -5.41
C ARG A 155 -3.11 -12.46 -5.98
N ASN A 156 -4.09 -13.36 -5.88
CA ASN A 156 -5.41 -13.14 -6.46
C ASN A 156 -6.29 -12.20 -5.63
N SER A 157 -5.84 -11.80 -4.43
CA SER A 157 -6.48 -10.76 -3.62
C SER A 157 -6.07 -9.36 -4.06
N THR A 158 -4.91 -9.22 -4.70
CA THR A 158 -4.36 -7.93 -5.14
C THR A 158 -4.41 -7.78 -6.67
N LYS A 159 -4.61 -8.88 -7.39
CA LYS A 159 -4.74 -8.90 -8.84
C LYS A 159 -5.88 -9.86 -9.24
N PRO A 160 -7.06 -9.32 -9.59
CA PRO A 160 -8.16 -10.12 -10.14
C PRO A 160 -7.74 -10.91 -11.37
N ASP A 161 -8.47 -11.98 -11.68
CA ASP A 161 -8.27 -12.76 -12.91
C ASP A 161 -8.85 -12.06 -14.15
N ALA A 162 -8.76 -12.72 -15.31
CA ALA A 162 -9.24 -12.16 -16.57
C ALA A 162 -10.77 -11.94 -16.59
N GLU A 163 -11.50 -12.65 -15.74
CA GLU A 163 -12.95 -12.51 -15.57
C GLU A 163 -13.31 -11.49 -14.48
N GLY A 164 -12.32 -10.79 -13.89
CA GLY A 164 -12.53 -9.79 -12.85
C GLY A 164 -12.75 -10.37 -11.45
N ARG A 165 -12.61 -11.69 -11.27
CA ARG A 165 -12.77 -12.33 -9.96
C ARG A 165 -11.54 -12.07 -9.10
N ALA A 166 -11.79 -11.54 -7.91
CA ALA A 166 -10.78 -11.36 -6.87
C ALA A 166 -11.00 -12.37 -5.75
N MET A 167 -9.93 -12.72 -5.05
CA MET A 167 -9.96 -13.66 -3.93
C MET A 167 -9.88 -12.91 -2.60
N HIS A 168 -10.82 -13.13 -1.69
CA HIS A 168 -10.77 -12.50 -0.37
C HIS A 168 -9.47 -12.83 0.37
N PRO A 169 -8.79 -11.84 0.97
CA PRO A 169 -7.50 -12.07 1.61
C PRO A 169 -7.61 -12.98 2.84
N LEU A 170 -8.72 -12.89 3.58
CA LEU A 170 -8.92 -13.62 4.84
C LEU A 170 -9.56 -15.00 4.71
N ASN A 171 -10.60 -15.17 3.89
CA ASN A 171 -11.35 -16.44 3.77
C ASN A 171 -11.11 -17.18 2.43
N HIS A 172 -10.37 -16.57 1.51
CA HIS A 172 -9.99 -17.14 0.21
C HIS A 172 -11.14 -17.47 -0.76
N VAL A 173 -12.36 -17.01 -0.49
CA VAL A 173 -13.47 -17.08 -1.43
C VAL A 173 -13.17 -16.22 -2.66
N ARG A 174 -13.60 -16.65 -3.84
CA ARG A 174 -13.44 -15.92 -5.09
C ARG A 174 -14.78 -15.47 -5.63
N SER A 175 -14.86 -14.21 -6.00
CA SER A 175 -16.04 -13.61 -6.60
C SER A 175 -15.65 -12.43 -7.47
N ASP A 176 -16.42 -12.19 -8.53
CA ASP A 176 -16.40 -10.95 -9.31
C ASP A 176 -17.23 -9.84 -8.64
N LYS A 177 -18.07 -10.19 -7.66
CA LYS A 177 -18.93 -9.28 -6.88
C LYS A 177 -18.74 -9.41 -5.38
N TRP A 178 -18.76 -8.26 -4.70
CA TRP A 178 -18.58 -8.15 -3.27
C TRP A 178 -19.58 -7.18 -2.67
N TYR A 179 -20.08 -7.50 -1.49
CA TYR A 179 -21.16 -6.80 -0.81
C TYR A 179 -20.67 -6.29 0.53
N CYS A 180 -20.90 -5.00 0.80
CA CYS A 180 -20.58 -4.39 2.08
C CYS A 180 -21.72 -4.62 3.08
N MET A 181 -21.43 -5.16 4.26
CA MET A 181 -22.40 -5.35 5.33
C MET A 181 -22.97 -4.04 5.92
N HIS A 182 -22.26 -2.91 5.72
CA HIS A 182 -22.60 -1.63 6.37
C HIS A 182 -23.44 -0.70 5.49
N CYS A 183 -23.24 -0.73 4.17
CA CYS A 183 -23.86 0.22 3.25
C CYS A 183 -24.63 -0.44 2.10
N ASP A 184 -24.75 -1.77 2.13
CA ASP A 184 -25.42 -2.59 1.10
C ASP A 184 -24.88 -2.37 -0.33
N GLY A 185 -23.68 -1.80 -0.44
CA GLY A 185 -23.04 -1.51 -1.72
C GLY A 185 -22.51 -2.79 -2.37
N GLU A 186 -22.73 -2.91 -3.68
CA GLU A 186 -22.13 -3.93 -4.55
C GLU A 186 -20.90 -3.34 -5.24
N PHE A 187 -19.77 -4.05 -5.16
CA PHE A 187 -18.50 -3.65 -5.75
C PHE A 187 -17.88 -4.80 -6.52
N SER A 188 -17.13 -4.48 -7.57
CA SER A 188 -16.38 -5.47 -8.34
C SER A 188 -15.16 -5.98 -7.58
N GLY A 189 -14.69 -7.19 -7.93
CA GLY A 189 -13.42 -7.71 -7.43
C GLY A 189 -12.22 -6.77 -7.71
N THR A 190 -12.28 -5.98 -8.79
CA THR A 190 -11.24 -4.99 -9.10
C THR A 190 -11.24 -3.82 -8.13
N GLU A 191 -12.41 -3.26 -7.83
CA GLU A 191 -12.53 -2.18 -6.83
C GLU A 191 -12.06 -2.66 -5.46
N MET A 192 -12.43 -3.89 -5.06
CA MET A 192 -11.98 -4.47 -3.80
C MET A 192 -10.46 -4.65 -3.75
N ALA A 193 -9.86 -5.22 -4.79
CA ALA A 193 -8.42 -5.43 -4.84
C ALA A 193 -7.63 -4.10 -4.84
N GLN A 194 -8.15 -3.08 -5.53
CA GLN A 194 -7.54 -1.75 -5.59
C GLN A 194 -7.63 -0.99 -4.26
N ASN A 195 -8.67 -1.23 -3.46
CA ASN A 195 -8.89 -0.54 -2.21
C ASN A 195 -8.50 -1.35 -0.96
N LEU A 196 -7.58 -2.30 -1.10
CA LEU A 196 -7.16 -3.20 -0.02
C LEU A 196 -8.36 -3.80 0.74
N TRP A 197 -9.34 -4.29 0.00
CA TRP A 197 -10.54 -4.94 0.54
C TRP A 197 -11.38 -4.11 1.51
N HIS A 198 -11.14 -2.79 1.59
CA HIS A 198 -12.04 -1.87 2.27
C HIS A 198 -13.17 -1.47 1.34
N CYS A 199 -14.37 -1.31 1.89
CA CYS A 199 -15.52 -0.83 1.12
C CYS A 199 -15.21 0.53 0.47
N PRO A 200 -15.29 0.65 -0.87
CA PRO A 200 -15.01 1.91 -1.56
C PRO A 200 -15.94 3.07 -1.15
N SER A 201 -17.16 2.76 -0.67
CA SER A 201 -18.14 3.79 -0.34
C SER A 201 -18.10 4.27 1.12
N CYS A 202 -17.91 3.38 2.09
CA CYS A 202 -17.99 3.72 3.52
C CYS A 202 -16.72 3.41 4.31
N GLY A 203 -15.72 2.78 3.69
CA GLY A 203 -14.47 2.43 4.36
C GLY A 203 -14.57 1.25 5.34
N ALA A 204 -15.66 0.48 5.32
CA ALA A 204 -15.78 -0.75 6.08
C ALA A 204 -14.60 -1.69 5.82
N THR A 205 -14.23 -2.48 6.83
CA THR A 205 -12.99 -3.25 6.81
C THR A 205 -13.13 -4.51 5.94
N PRO A 206 -12.03 -5.17 5.57
CA PRO A 206 -12.09 -6.45 4.85
C PRO A 206 -12.94 -7.52 5.53
N LEU A 207 -13.14 -7.48 6.85
CA LEU A 207 -13.99 -8.44 7.54
C LEU A 207 -15.47 -8.32 7.17
N ASP A 208 -15.88 -7.15 6.68
CA ASP A 208 -17.27 -6.79 6.41
C ASP A 208 -17.66 -6.92 4.92
N MET A 209 -16.76 -7.49 4.11
CA MET A 209 -16.93 -7.63 2.67
C MET A 209 -17.23 -9.08 2.29
N LEU A 210 -18.45 -9.33 1.82
CA LEU A 210 -18.99 -10.68 1.59
C LEU A 210 -19.12 -10.98 0.10
N SER A 211 -18.99 -12.25 -0.28
CA SER A 211 -19.18 -12.70 -1.68
C SER A 211 -20.65 -12.83 -2.07
N GLU A 212 -21.55 -12.77 -1.09
CA GLU A 212 -22.99 -12.84 -1.26
C GLU A 212 -23.63 -11.68 -0.48
N PRO A 213 -24.81 -11.19 -0.90
CA PRO A 213 -25.53 -10.15 -0.18
C PRO A 213 -25.84 -10.62 1.26
N PHE A 214 -25.63 -9.73 2.23
CA PHE A 214 -26.03 -10.01 3.60
C PHE A 214 -27.55 -9.96 3.74
N SER A 215 -28.18 -11.05 4.18
CA SER A 215 -29.64 -11.09 4.37
C SER A 215 -30.01 -10.50 5.73
N VAL A 216 -30.77 -9.39 5.72
CA VAL A 216 -31.19 -8.69 6.96
C VAL A 216 -32.12 -9.54 7.84
N SER A 217 -32.68 -10.64 7.30
CA SER A 217 -33.53 -11.59 8.02
C SER A 217 -32.84 -12.38 9.14
N GLU A 218 -31.51 -12.31 9.25
CA GLU A 218 -30.73 -12.97 10.30
C GLU A 218 -30.20 -12.03 11.39
N ARG A 219 -30.59 -10.74 11.37
CA ARG A 219 -30.32 -9.87 12.52
C ARG A 219 -31.10 -10.40 13.72
N PRO A 220 -30.46 -10.77 14.85
CA PRO A 220 -31.21 -10.97 16.07
C PRO A 220 -31.96 -9.68 16.33
N GLU A 221 -33.28 -9.76 16.40
CA GLU A 221 -34.12 -8.66 16.85
C GLU A 221 -33.52 -8.20 18.18
N THR A 222 -32.90 -7.02 18.19
CA THR A 222 -32.61 -6.38 19.45
C THR A 222 -33.98 -6.05 20.04
N GLU A 223 -34.48 -6.93 20.89
CA GLU A 223 -35.54 -6.63 21.86
C GLU A 223 -35.07 -5.44 22.69
N ASN A 224 -35.33 -4.24 22.19
CA ASN A 224 -35.56 -3.08 23.03
C ASN A 224 -37.06 -2.80 22.99
N THR A 225 -37.81 -3.75 23.52
CA THR A 225 -39.09 -3.47 24.15
C THR A 225 -38.77 -2.90 25.52
N SER A 226 -38.86 -1.58 25.67
CA SER A 226 -38.97 -0.94 26.99
C SER A 226 -39.63 0.42 26.84
N ALA A 227 -40.93 0.41 27.17
CA ALA A 227 -41.78 1.43 27.80
C ALA A 227 -41.65 2.91 27.40
#